data_AF-A0A9D5W5C9-F1
#
_entry.id   AF-A0A9D5W5C9-F1
#
_cell.length_a   1.000
_cell.length_b   1.000
_cell.length_c   1.000
_cell.angle_alpha   90.00
_cell.angle_beta   90.00
_cell.angle_gamma   90.00
#
_symmetry.space_group_name_H-M   'P 1'
#
loop_
_entity.id
_entity.type
_entity.pdbx_description
1 polymer ?
#
loop_
_entity_poly.entity_id
_entity_poly.type
_entity_poly.pdbx_seq_one_letter_code
_entity_poly.pdbx_strand_id
1 'polypeptide(L)'
;MKRLGLYAFFHCNLAYSSIEEHMRPQVVARCYGALVDLCSRLGLPLGIEASGLTLEIIAALDPGLIERLRELAQSGLVTFIGSGYNQIIGPLVPAAVNEANLRLGAQVYERLLGLRPETALLNEQAYSGGLIELYPPAGYRSIVMEWENPASHHPGWDPEMGYLPQYAAGACGAKIPLIWNRCIAFQKFQRYAHGQIDLEEHLAYLTGHLAETPRVFPLYGSDAEVFDFRPGRHHTDPPLAGEEEWVR
;
A
#
# COMPACT_ATOMS: atom_id res chain seq x y z
N MET A 1 13.75 2.00 27.25
CA MET A 1 13.20 3.21 26.59
C MET A 1 12.26 2.68 25.54
N LYS A 2 10.96 2.91 25.70
CA LYS A 2 9.96 2.39 24.78
C LYS A 2 10.23 2.88 23.36
N ARG A 3 10.08 1.99 22.37
CA ARG A 3 10.30 2.31 20.95
C ARG A 3 9.18 1.71 20.10
N LEU A 4 8.81 2.46 19.06
CA LEU A 4 7.88 2.02 18.02
C LEU A 4 8.50 2.43 16.68
N GLY A 5 8.81 1.45 15.83
CA GLY A 5 9.14 1.71 14.44
C GLY A 5 7.86 2.00 13.66
N LEU A 6 7.85 3.05 12.86
CA LEU A 6 6.74 3.38 11.98
C LEU A 6 7.16 3.14 10.53
N TYR A 7 6.22 2.70 9.72
CA TYR A 7 6.37 2.63 8.28
C TYR A 7 5.05 3.03 7.63
N ALA A 8 5.10 3.46 6.38
CA ALA A 8 3.91 3.80 5.63
C ALA A 8 4.07 3.38 4.17
N PHE A 9 2.97 2.97 3.56
CA PHE A 9 2.89 2.83 2.12
C PHE A 9 1.55 3.35 1.60
N PHE A 10 1.53 3.74 0.33
CA PHE A 10 0.36 4.29 -0.35
C PHE A 10 0.02 3.41 -1.56
N HIS A 11 -1.24 3.00 -1.65
CA HIS A 11 -1.78 2.18 -2.74
C HIS A 11 -2.33 3.08 -3.85
N CYS A 12 -1.80 2.97 -5.06
CA CYS A 12 -2.24 3.73 -6.22
C CYS A 12 -3.02 2.83 -7.20
N ASN A 13 -4.32 3.09 -7.34
CA ASN A 13 -5.24 2.31 -8.15
C ASN A 13 -6.20 3.19 -8.98
N LEU A 14 -5.90 3.30 -10.27
CA LEU A 14 -6.76 3.98 -11.26
C LEU A 14 -7.86 3.08 -11.85
N ALA A 15 -7.88 1.79 -11.49
CA ALA A 15 -8.93 0.84 -11.87
C ALA A 15 -10.06 0.79 -10.82
N TYR A 16 -10.25 1.88 -10.07
CA TYR A 16 -11.31 2.01 -9.08
C TYR A 16 -12.64 2.36 -9.74
N SER A 17 -13.71 1.63 -9.40
CA SER A 17 -14.99 1.75 -10.11
C SER A 17 -15.68 3.11 -10.00
N SER A 18 -15.35 3.90 -8.97
CA SER A 18 -15.88 5.25 -8.82
C SER A 18 -14.98 6.34 -9.41
N ILE A 19 -13.84 5.96 -10.03
CA ILE A 19 -12.95 6.87 -10.75
C ILE A 19 -13.16 6.69 -12.25
N GLU A 20 -14.01 7.55 -12.82
CA GLU A 20 -14.22 7.64 -14.27
C GLU A 20 -12.93 8.03 -15.01
N GLU A 21 -12.80 7.59 -16.27
CA GLU A 21 -11.56 7.76 -17.03
C GLU A 21 -11.14 9.23 -17.19
N HIS A 22 -12.13 10.12 -17.37
CA HIS A 22 -11.90 11.56 -17.51
C HIS A 22 -11.40 12.22 -16.22
N MET A 23 -11.57 11.58 -15.06
CA MET A 23 -11.09 12.07 -13.76
C MET A 23 -9.66 11.63 -13.47
N ARG A 24 -9.16 10.59 -14.15
CA ARG A 24 -7.80 10.04 -13.91
C ARG A 24 -6.69 11.10 -14.00
N PRO A 25 -6.68 12.07 -14.93
CA PRO A 25 -5.65 13.12 -14.94
C PRO A 25 -5.62 13.94 -13.64
N GLN A 26 -6.80 14.20 -13.04
CA GLN A 26 -6.90 14.91 -11.79
C GLN A 26 -6.36 14.08 -10.61
N VAL A 27 -6.67 12.79 -10.56
CA VAL A 27 -6.13 11.86 -9.56
C VAL A 27 -4.61 11.76 -9.66
N VAL A 28 -4.08 11.61 -10.87
CA VAL A 28 -2.63 11.55 -11.11
C VAL A 28 -1.93 12.80 -10.61
N ALA A 29 -2.46 13.99 -10.90
CA ALA A 29 -1.87 15.23 -10.45
C ALA A 29 -2.01 15.47 -8.94
N ARG A 30 -3.23 15.35 -8.41
CA ARG A 30 -3.56 15.76 -7.03
C ARG A 30 -3.21 14.73 -5.98
N CYS A 31 -3.10 13.46 -6.34
CA CYS A 31 -2.80 12.38 -5.40
C CYS A 31 -1.39 11.84 -5.62
N TYR A 32 -1.11 11.27 -6.80
CA TYR A 32 0.15 10.56 -7.02
C TYR A 32 1.33 11.49 -7.24
N GLY A 33 1.12 12.57 -8.00
CA GLY A 33 2.11 13.63 -8.18
C GLY A 33 2.48 14.28 -6.85
N ALA A 34 1.46 14.68 -6.07
CA ALA A 34 1.65 15.23 -4.73
C ALA A 34 2.40 14.29 -3.79
N LEU A 35 2.10 12.98 -3.80
CA LEU A 35 2.81 11.97 -3.02
C LEU A 35 4.29 11.86 -3.43
N VAL A 36 4.60 11.79 -4.73
CA VAL A 36 5.97 11.73 -5.24
C VAL A 36 6.75 12.99 -4.88
N ASP A 37 6.13 14.16 -5.02
CA ASP A 37 6.74 15.44 -4.67
C ASP A 37 6.98 15.56 -3.16
N LEU A 38 6.06 15.03 -2.33
CA LEU A 38 6.21 14.96 -0.87
C LEU A 38 7.42 14.12 -0.48
N CYS A 39 7.57 12.92 -1.06
CA CYS A 39 8.73 12.04 -0.85
C CYS A 39 10.03 12.79 -1.16
N SER A 40 10.12 13.42 -2.35
CA SER A 40 11.31 14.15 -2.76
C SER A 40 11.61 15.36 -1.87
N ARG A 41 10.59 16.13 -1.49
CA ARG A 41 10.74 17.38 -0.73
C ARG A 41 11.16 17.14 0.71
N LEU A 42 10.60 16.11 1.35
CA LEU A 42 10.86 15.83 2.77
C LEU A 42 11.96 14.79 3.00
N GLY A 43 12.40 14.07 1.97
CA GLY A 43 13.39 13.00 2.12
C GLY A 43 12.87 11.83 2.96
N LEU A 44 11.54 11.61 2.99
CA LEU A 44 10.91 10.60 3.83
C LEU A 44 10.89 9.23 3.12
N PRO A 45 11.41 8.17 3.75
CA PRO A 45 11.34 6.84 3.18
C PRO A 45 9.91 6.30 3.26
N LEU A 46 9.28 6.09 2.10
CA LEU A 46 7.89 5.63 2.00
C LEU A 46 7.74 4.50 0.99
N GLY A 47 6.74 3.65 1.21
CA GLY A 47 6.29 2.67 0.24
C GLY A 47 5.32 3.28 -0.77
N ILE A 48 5.46 2.94 -2.05
CA ILE A 48 4.44 3.23 -3.06
C ILE A 48 4.11 1.93 -3.76
N GLU A 49 2.84 1.57 -3.74
CA GLU A 49 2.32 0.41 -4.43
C GLU A 49 1.51 0.85 -5.65
N ALA A 50 1.74 0.22 -6.79
CA ALA A 50 0.87 0.37 -7.95
C ALA A 50 0.85 -0.90 -8.80
N SER A 51 -0.32 -1.20 -9.38
CA SER A 51 -0.43 -2.24 -10.42
C SER A 51 0.29 -1.81 -11.70
N GLY A 52 0.68 -2.79 -12.53
CA GLY A 52 1.25 -2.51 -13.84
C GLY A 52 0.33 -1.63 -14.71
N LEU A 53 -0.97 -1.92 -14.72
CA LEU A 53 -1.98 -1.16 -15.44
C LEU A 53 -2.05 0.29 -14.93
N THR A 54 -2.04 0.50 -13.61
CA THR A 54 -1.99 1.86 -13.03
C THR A 54 -0.78 2.62 -13.55
N LEU A 55 0.41 2.01 -13.56
CA LEU A 55 1.62 2.66 -14.06
C LEU A 55 1.58 2.98 -15.55
N GLU A 56 1.01 2.11 -16.38
CA GLU A 56 0.85 2.39 -17.81
C GLU A 56 -0.10 3.57 -18.06
N ILE A 57 -1.20 3.65 -17.30
CA ILE A 57 -2.12 4.79 -17.36
C ILE A 57 -1.41 6.07 -16.92
N ILE A 58 -0.66 6.04 -15.81
CA ILE A 58 0.15 7.18 -15.37
C ILE A 58 1.15 7.57 -16.45
N ALA A 59 1.87 6.61 -17.04
CA ALA A 59 2.86 6.88 -18.09
C ALA A 59 2.24 7.56 -19.32
N ALA A 60 1.00 7.21 -19.67
CA ALA A 60 0.27 7.83 -20.78
C ALA A 60 -0.21 9.26 -20.45
N LEU A 61 -0.53 9.55 -19.19
CA LEU A 61 -1.04 10.85 -18.75
C LEU A 61 0.08 11.83 -18.37
N ASP A 62 1.08 11.35 -17.64
CA ASP A 62 2.23 12.09 -17.15
C ASP A 62 3.48 11.17 -17.10
N PRO A 63 4.21 11.04 -18.23
CA PRO A 63 5.46 10.27 -18.25
C PRO A 63 6.53 10.87 -17.33
N GLY A 64 6.48 12.17 -17.04
CA GLY A 64 7.42 12.82 -16.13
C GLY A 64 7.26 12.33 -14.70
N LEU A 65 6.05 11.99 -14.27
CA LEU A 65 5.80 11.38 -12.96
C LEU A 65 6.44 9.98 -12.84
N ILE A 66 6.39 9.17 -13.90
CA ILE A 66 7.07 7.86 -13.92
C ILE A 66 8.57 8.02 -13.77
N GLU A 67 9.16 9.00 -14.43
CA GLU A 67 10.60 9.26 -14.31
C GLU A 67 11.00 9.71 -12.91
N ARG A 68 10.24 10.62 -12.29
CA ARG A 68 10.47 11.00 -10.88
C ARG A 68 10.33 9.81 -9.94
N LEU A 69 9.29 8.99 -10.10
CA LEU A 69 9.10 7.78 -9.29
C LEU A 69 10.26 6.79 -9.46
N ARG A 70 10.75 6.61 -10.69
CA ARG A 70 11.92 5.76 -11.00
C ARG A 70 13.16 6.25 -10.26
N GLU A 71 13.47 7.55 -10.34
CA GLU A 71 14.63 8.15 -9.66
C GLU A 71 14.54 7.98 -8.14
N LEU A 72 13.37 8.24 -7.55
CA LEU A 72 13.15 8.06 -6.11
C LEU A 72 13.30 6.59 -5.69
N ALA A 73 12.79 5.66 -6.49
CA ALA A 73 12.93 4.23 -6.21
C ALA A 73 14.39 3.76 -6.31
N GLN A 74 15.13 4.20 -7.33
CA GLN A 74 16.54 3.85 -7.51
C GLN A 74 17.46 4.45 -6.44
N SER A 75 17.12 5.63 -5.91
CA SER A 75 17.84 6.23 -4.77
C SER A 75 17.57 5.53 -3.43
N GLY A 76 16.57 4.65 -3.38
CA GLY A 76 16.13 3.96 -2.16
C GLY A 76 15.22 4.81 -1.26
N LEU A 77 14.85 6.02 -1.68
CA LEU A 77 13.92 6.86 -0.93
C LEU A 77 12.49 6.33 -1.01
N VAL A 78 12.10 5.77 -2.15
CA VAL A 78 10.81 5.07 -2.29
C VAL A 78 11.05 3.57 -2.38
N THR A 79 10.39 2.80 -1.53
CA THR A 79 10.29 1.35 -1.72
C THR A 79 9.09 1.07 -2.63
N PHE A 80 9.34 0.71 -3.89
CA PHE A 80 8.25 0.32 -4.78
C PHE A 80 7.73 -1.08 -4.42
N ILE A 81 6.42 -1.20 -4.25
CA ILE A 81 5.69 -2.43 -3.89
C ILE A 81 4.87 -2.85 -5.12
N GLY A 82 4.90 -4.14 -5.45
CA GLY A 82 4.14 -4.67 -6.59
C GLY A 82 2.80 -5.30 -6.18
N SER A 83 1.96 -5.53 -7.16
CA SER A 83 0.67 -6.26 -7.02
C SER A 83 0.34 -7.13 -8.24
N GLY A 84 1.21 -7.13 -9.24
CA GLY A 84 0.97 -7.71 -10.55
C GLY A 84 0.43 -6.67 -11.54
N TYR A 85 0.00 -7.15 -12.70
CA TYR A 85 -0.44 -6.27 -13.79
C TYR A 85 -1.75 -5.56 -13.48
N ASN A 86 -2.73 -6.29 -12.94
CA ASN A 86 -4.05 -5.77 -12.58
C ASN A 86 -4.42 -6.18 -11.14
N GLN A 87 -5.34 -5.43 -10.55
CA GLN A 87 -5.87 -5.61 -9.19
C GLN A 87 -6.89 -6.77 -9.14
N ILE A 88 -6.45 -7.98 -9.46
CA ILE A 88 -7.28 -9.19 -9.39
C ILE A 88 -7.39 -9.69 -7.95
N ILE A 89 -8.56 -10.17 -7.54
CA ILE A 89 -8.75 -10.84 -6.25
C ILE A 89 -8.20 -12.26 -6.38
N GLY A 90 -6.94 -12.44 -6.01
CA GLY A 90 -6.16 -13.63 -6.31
C GLY A 90 -6.83 -14.97 -5.95
N PRO A 91 -7.43 -15.12 -4.75
CA PRO A 91 -8.12 -16.36 -4.37
C PRO A 91 -9.33 -16.75 -5.24
N LEU A 92 -9.90 -15.80 -6.01
CA LEU A 92 -11.10 -16.03 -6.82
C LEU A 92 -10.79 -16.43 -8.27
N VAL A 93 -9.52 -16.49 -8.65
CA VAL A 93 -9.11 -16.82 -10.03
C VAL A 93 -8.12 -17.99 -10.06
N PRO A 94 -8.00 -18.72 -11.19
CA PRO A 94 -7.06 -19.83 -11.30
C PRO A 94 -5.60 -19.41 -11.06
N ALA A 95 -4.78 -20.34 -10.54
CA ALA A 95 -3.35 -20.11 -10.29
C ALA A 95 -2.61 -19.59 -11.54
N ALA A 96 -2.88 -20.15 -12.71
CA ALA A 96 -2.29 -19.71 -13.98
C ALA A 96 -2.62 -18.23 -14.33
N VAL A 97 -3.79 -17.73 -13.91
CA VAL A 97 -4.17 -16.32 -14.09
C VAL A 97 -3.37 -15.43 -13.14
N ASN A 98 -3.20 -15.85 -11.88
CA ASN A 98 -2.35 -15.16 -10.92
C ASN A 98 -0.89 -15.12 -11.39
N GLU A 99 -0.33 -16.23 -11.86
CA GLU A 99 1.03 -16.31 -12.40
C GLU A 99 1.21 -15.37 -13.61
N ALA A 100 0.25 -15.36 -14.53
CA ALA A 100 0.27 -14.45 -15.67
C ALA A 100 0.21 -12.99 -15.20
N ASN A 101 -0.62 -12.67 -14.21
CA ASN A 101 -0.75 -11.33 -13.65
C ASN A 101 0.57 -10.85 -13.02
N LEU A 102 1.22 -11.68 -12.20
CA LEU A 102 2.50 -11.37 -11.58
C LEU A 102 3.60 -11.19 -12.63
N ARG A 103 3.67 -12.09 -13.62
CA ARG A 103 4.65 -12.02 -14.71
C ARG A 103 4.50 -10.76 -15.56
N LEU A 104 3.27 -10.43 -15.96
CA LEU A 104 2.98 -9.22 -16.76
C LEU A 104 3.28 -7.95 -15.94
N GLY A 105 2.92 -7.93 -14.65
CA GLY A 105 3.25 -6.83 -13.75
C GLY A 105 4.75 -6.59 -13.68
N ALA A 106 5.53 -7.66 -13.46
CA ALA A 106 6.99 -7.58 -13.42
C ALA A 106 7.61 -7.02 -14.72
N GLN A 107 7.07 -7.38 -15.88
CA GLN A 107 7.52 -6.83 -17.17
C GLN A 107 7.25 -5.32 -17.26
N VAL A 108 6.09 -4.86 -16.77
CA VAL A 108 5.76 -3.44 -16.74
C VAL A 108 6.66 -2.68 -15.76
N TYR A 109 6.90 -3.23 -14.56
CA TYR A 109 7.78 -2.63 -13.56
C TYR A 109 9.21 -2.46 -14.07
N GLU A 110 9.77 -3.48 -14.72
CA GLU A 110 11.11 -3.37 -15.32
C GLU A 110 11.15 -2.32 -16.43
N ARG A 111 10.14 -2.31 -17.31
CA ARG A 111 10.10 -1.38 -18.43
C ARG A 111 9.94 0.08 -17.99
N LEU A 112 9.09 0.35 -17.00
CA LEU A 112 8.74 1.70 -16.58
C LEU A 112 9.58 2.23 -15.42
N LEU A 113 10.06 1.36 -14.53
CA LEU A 113 10.81 1.75 -13.33
C LEU A 113 12.23 1.18 -13.29
N GLY A 114 12.62 0.34 -14.26
CA GLY A 114 13.96 -0.25 -14.29
C GLY A 114 14.26 -1.17 -13.11
N LEU A 115 13.23 -1.69 -12.43
CA LEU A 115 13.36 -2.52 -11.23
C LEU A 115 12.30 -3.63 -11.20
N ARG A 116 12.54 -4.63 -10.34
CA ARG A 116 11.53 -5.60 -9.92
C ARG A 116 11.25 -5.40 -8.42
N PRO A 117 9.98 -5.22 -8.01
CA PRO A 117 9.65 -5.11 -6.59
C PRO A 117 9.91 -6.43 -5.86
N GLU A 118 10.52 -6.35 -4.68
CA GLU A 118 10.74 -7.51 -3.81
C GLU A 118 9.57 -7.74 -2.83
N THR A 119 8.75 -6.72 -2.59
CA THR A 119 7.56 -6.80 -1.75
C THR A 119 6.31 -6.75 -2.62
N ALA A 120 5.33 -7.63 -2.35
CA ALA A 120 4.00 -7.54 -2.95
C ALA A 120 2.95 -7.10 -1.93
N LEU A 121 1.97 -6.30 -2.36
CA LEU A 121 0.72 -6.10 -1.64
C LEU A 121 -0.27 -7.19 -2.08
N LEU A 122 -0.90 -7.88 -1.15
CA LEU A 122 -2.01 -8.76 -1.50
C LEU A 122 -3.21 -7.91 -1.90
N ASN A 123 -3.65 -8.02 -3.14
CA ASN A 123 -4.82 -7.30 -3.66
C ASN A 123 -6.04 -7.54 -2.77
N GLU A 124 -6.75 -6.47 -2.43
CA GLU A 124 -7.90 -6.47 -1.51
C GLU A 124 -7.61 -7.13 -0.15
N GLN A 125 -6.34 -7.23 0.24
CA GLN A 125 -5.91 -7.96 1.44
C GLN A 125 -6.40 -9.43 1.45
N ALA A 126 -6.69 -10.00 0.28
CA ALA A 126 -7.36 -11.28 0.12
C ALA A 126 -6.38 -12.46 0.13
N TYR A 127 -6.32 -13.16 1.27
CA TYR A 127 -5.41 -14.28 1.47
C TYR A 127 -5.94 -15.62 0.96
N SER A 128 -5.05 -16.44 0.42
CA SER A 128 -5.23 -17.90 0.40
C SER A 128 -3.88 -18.62 0.43
N GLY A 129 -3.82 -19.81 1.03
CA GLY A 129 -2.60 -20.61 1.05
C GLY A 129 -2.10 -20.98 -0.34
N GLY A 130 -2.99 -21.17 -1.31
CA GLY A 130 -2.60 -21.44 -2.70
C GLY A 130 -1.91 -20.23 -3.38
N LEU A 131 -2.28 -19.01 -3.00
CA LEU A 131 -1.67 -17.79 -3.53
C LEU A 131 -0.21 -17.63 -3.07
N ILE A 132 0.10 -18.06 -1.84
CA ILE A 132 1.46 -17.96 -1.27
C ILE A 132 2.49 -18.77 -2.04
N GLU A 133 2.07 -19.85 -2.71
CA GLU A 133 2.94 -20.65 -3.58
C GLU A 133 3.46 -19.87 -4.79
N LEU A 134 2.76 -18.81 -5.20
CA LEU A 134 3.01 -18.09 -6.46
C LEU A 134 3.99 -16.93 -6.32
N TYR A 135 4.10 -16.33 -5.12
CA TYR A 135 4.92 -15.14 -4.91
C TYR A 135 6.43 -15.40 -4.96
N PRO A 136 6.99 -16.42 -4.27
CA PRO A 136 8.43 -16.68 -4.33
C PRO A 136 8.95 -16.98 -5.75
N PRO A 137 8.30 -17.85 -6.55
CA PRO A 137 8.70 -18.08 -7.95
C PRO A 137 8.61 -16.82 -8.82
N ALA A 138 7.69 -15.90 -8.51
CA ALA A 138 7.58 -14.61 -9.20
C ALA A 138 8.67 -13.59 -8.79
N GLY A 139 9.54 -13.94 -7.83
CA GLY A 139 10.66 -13.11 -7.38
C GLY A 139 10.37 -12.25 -6.15
N TYR A 140 9.18 -12.37 -5.55
CA TYR A 140 8.85 -11.66 -4.33
C TYR A 140 9.46 -12.34 -3.11
N ARG A 141 9.98 -11.52 -2.19
CA ARG A 141 10.63 -11.93 -0.94
C ARG A 141 9.77 -11.64 0.29
N SER A 142 8.75 -10.82 0.15
CA SER A 142 7.82 -10.47 1.21
C SER A 142 6.46 -10.10 0.64
N ILE A 143 5.44 -10.18 1.48
CA ILE A 143 4.11 -9.67 1.20
C ILE A 143 3.64 -8.71 2.29
N VAL A 144 2.68 -7.86 1.97
CA VAL A 144 1.92 -7.03 2.90
C VAL A 144 0.48 -7.53 2.94
N MET A 145 -0.04 -7.75 4.15
CA MET A 145 -1.43 -8.15 4.39
C MET A 145 -1.97 -7.54 5.69
N GLU A 146 -3.27 -7.33 5.79
CA GLU A 146 -3.95 -6.86 7.00
C GLU A 146 -3.92 -7.88 8.17
N TRP A 147 -3.71 -7.37 9.39
CA TRP A 147 -3.73 -8.14 10.63
C TRP A 147 -5.15 -8.47 11.13
N GLU A 148 -6.07 -7.51 11.08
CA GLU A 148 -7.39 -7.60 11.72
C GLU A 148 -8.24 -8.78 11.20
N ASN A 149 -8.19 -9.07 9.89
CA ASN A 149 -8.94 -10.18 9.30
C ASN A 149 -8.53 -11.55 9.85
N PRO A 150 -7.26 -12.00 9.76
CA PRO A 150 -6.88 -13.29 10.31
C PRO A 150 -6.97 -13.30 11.85
N ALA A 151 -6.58 -12.23 12.54
CA ALA A 151 -6.58 -12.20 14.01
C ALA A 151 -7.99 -12.33 14.62
N SER A 152 -9.00 -11.70 14.02
CA SER A 152 -10.39 -11.80 14.48
C SER A 152 -10.95 -13.23 14.39
N HIS A 153 -10.43 -14.05 13.49
CA HIS A 153 -10.79 -15.47 13.34
C HIS A 153 -9.90 -16.42 14.17
N HIS A 154 -8.88 -15.89 14.85
CA HIS A 154 -7.93 -16.66 15.66
C HIS A 154 -7.72 -16.01 17.03
N PRO A 155 -8.74 -16.00 17.92
CA PRO A 155 -8.68 -15.30 19.21
C PRO A 155 -7.60 -15.83 20.17
N GLY A 156 -7.03 -17.00 19.90
CA GLY A 156 -5.90 -17.57 20.66
C GLY A 156 -4.53 -17.07 20.21
N TRP A 157 -4.42 -16.28 19.14
CA TRP A 157 -3.17 -15.66 18.75
C TRP A 157 -2.76 -14.58 19.73
N ASP A 158 -1.47 -14.55 20.06
CA ASP A 158 -0.90 -13.46 20.85
C ASP A 158 -1.01 -12.15 20.03
N PRO A 159 -1.70 -11.10 20.54
CA PRO A 159 -1.78 -9.81 19.88
C PRO A 159 -0.41 -9.20 19.53
N GLU A 160 0.64 -9.57 20.26
CA GLU A 160 2.01 -9.12 19.99
C GLU A 160 2.54 -9.55 18.62
N MET A 161 2.00 -10.65 18.06
CA MET A 161 2.35 -11.11 16.71
C MET A 161 2.03 -10.06 15.63
N GLY A 162 1.10 -9.16 15.90
CA GLY A 162 0.70 -8.07 15.00
C GLY A 162 1.63 -6.87 14.99
N TYR A 163 2.79 -6.91 15.68
CA TYR A 163 3.78 -5.82 15.71
C TYR A 163 5.13 -6.16 15.09
N LEU A 164 5.39 -7.41 14.71
CA LEU A 164 6.63 -7.81 14.05
C LEU A 164 6.30 -8.65 12.81
N PRO A 165 7.14 -8.61 11.77
CA PRO A 165 6.93 -9.45 10.59
C PRO A 165 6.77 -10.92 10.97
N GLN A 166 5.81 -11.58 10.33
CA GLN A 166 5.52 -13.01 10.50
C GLN A 166 5.84 -13.76 9.21
N TYR A 167 5.43 -15.03 9.13
CA TYR A 167 5.44 -15.78 7.89
C TYR A 167 4.01 -16.16 7.51
N ALA A 168 3.63 -15.85 6.27
CA ALA A 168 2.48 -16.48 5.63
C ALA A 168 2.87 -17.88 5.16
N ALA A 169 1.95 -18.84 5.32
CA ALA A 169 2.18 -20.24 5.00
C ALA A 169 1.31 -20.70 3.84
N GLY A 170 1.96 -21.20 2.79
CA GLY A 170 1.30 -21.77 1.62
C GLY A 170 0.75 -23.17 1.85
N ALA A 171 -0.14 -23.59 0.95
CA ALA A 171 -0.82 -24.87 1.02
C ALA A 171 0.10 -26.09 0.76
N CYS A 172 1.21 -25.87 0.05
CA CYS A 172 2.18 -26.89 -0.36
C CYS A 172 3.55 -26.68 0.32
N GLY A 173 3.60 -25.89 1.40
CA GLY A 173 4.79 -25.70 2.21
C GLY A 173 5.61 -24.45 1.89
N ALA A 174 5.21 -23.62 0.90
CA ALA A 174 5.82 -22.32 0.73
C ALA A 174 5.67 -21.47 1.99
N LYS A 175 6.66 -20.61 2.25
CA LYS A 175 6.59 -19.60 3.29
C LYS A 175 7.16 -18.30 2.74
N ILE A 176 6.51 -17.20 3.07
CA ILE A 176 6.96 -15.87 2.68
C ILE A 176 6.84 -14.91 3.87
N PRO A 177 7.87 -14.09 4.15
CA PRO A 177 7.78 -13.00 5.12
C PRO A 177 6.54 -12.13 4.88
N LEU A 178 5.84 -11.82 5.96
CA LEU A 178 4.61 -11.07 5.97
C LEU A 178 4.76 -9.82 6.85
N ILE A 179 4.45 -8.67 6.27
CA ILE A 179 4.41 -7.36 6.93
C ILE A 179 2.93 -6.99 7.14
N TRP A 180 2.59 -6.59 8.37
CA TRP A 180 1.19 -6.37 8.78
C TRP A 180 0.68 -4.96 8.50
N ASN A 181 -0.21 -4.81 7.53
CA ASN A 181 -1.05 -3.61 7.42
C ASN A 181 -2.16 -3.60 8.50
N ARG A 182 -2.77 -2.44 8.77
CA ARG A 182 -3.85 -2.30 9.75
C ARG A 182 -4.92 -1.29 9.34
N CYS A 183 -6.18 -1.72 9.27
CA CYS A 183 -7.27 -0.80 8.92
C CYS A 183 -7.48 0.32 9.91
N ILE A 184 -7.42 0.02 11.20
CA ILE A 184 -7.64 1.01 12.25
C ILE A 184 -6.58 2.11 12.17
N ALA A 185 -5.34 1.74 11.87
CA ALA A 185 -4.23 2.68 11.79
C ALA A 185 -4.40 3.65 10.61
N PHE A 186 -4.61 3.14 9.39
CA PHE A 186 -4.79 4.02 8.24
C PHE A 186 -6.06 4.86 8.32
N GLN A 187 -7.13 4.36 8.96
CA GLN A 187 -8.36 5.14 9.18
C GLN A 187 -8.14 6.29 10.17
N LYS A 188 -7.33 6.07 11.23
CA LYS A 188 -6.94 7.13 12.16
C LYS A 188 -6.06 8.18 11.48
N PHE A 189 -5.12 7.75 10.64
CA PHE A 189 -4.30 8.65 9.84
C PHE A 189 -5.16 9.49 8.87
N GLN A 190 -6.10 8.87 8.15
CA GLN A 190 -7.06 9.57 7.29
C GLN A 190 -7.87 10.60 8.07
N ARG A 191 -8.44 10.24 9.23
CA ARG A 191 -9.17 11.19 10.07
C ARG A 191 -8.32 12.40 10.47
N TYR A 192 -7.04 12.20 10.74
CA TYR A 192 -6.11 13.30 11.04
C TYR A 192 -5.87 14.19 9.81
N ALA A 193 -5.50 13.58 8.68
CA ALA A 193 -5.27 14.29 7.42
C ALA A 193 -6.51 15.08 6.98
N HIS A 194 -7.71 14.54 7.19
CA HIS A 194 -8.99 15.16 6.85
C HIS A 194 -9.49 16.15 7.91
N GLY A 195 -8.72 16.42 8.96
CA GLY A 195 -9.07 17.37 10.03
C GLY A 195 -10.20 16.93 10.97
N GLN A 196 -10.55 15.64 10.99
CA GLN A 196 -11.57 15.07 11.86
C GLN A 196 -11.07 14.78 13.28
N ILE A 197 -9.75 14.59 13.42
CA ILE A 197 -9.05 14.52 14.71
C ILE A 197 -7.81 15.41 14.63
N ASP A 198 -7.32 15.90 15.77
CA ASP A 198 -6.10 16.71 15.81
C ASP A 198 -4.82 15.85 15.94
N LEU A 199 -3.66 16.51 15.87
CA LEU A 199 -2.36 15.85 15.99
C LEU A 199 -2.16 15.23 17.38
N GLU A 200 -2.70 15.83 18.43
CA GLU A 200 -2.56 15.33 19.79
C GLU A 200 -3.30 13.99 19.96
N GLU A 201 -4.53 13.89 19.47
CA GLU A 201 -5.30 12.64 19.48
C GLU A 201 -4.58 11.55 18.65
N HIS A 202 -4.06 11.91 17.48
CA HIS A 202 -3.36 10.95 16.62
C HIS A 202 -2.04 10.47 17.26
N LEU A 203 -1.26 11.37 17.87
CA LEU A 203 -0.05 10.99 18.62
C LEU A 203 -0.39 10.17 19.88
N ALA A 204 -1.48 10.46 20.57
CA ALA A 204 -1.96 9.66 21.70
C ALA A 204 -2.29 8.23 21.27
N TYR A 205 -2.92 8.07 20.10
CA TYR A 205 -3.17 6.75 19.50
C TYR A 205 -1.86 6.00 19.22
N LEU A 206 -0.90 6.63 18.52
CA LEU A 206 0.39 6.00 18.20
C LEU A 206 1.21 5.66 19.45
N THR A 207 1.24 6.55 20.43
CA THR A 207 1.98 6.32 21.69
C THR A 207 1.36 5.22 22.55
N GLY A 208 0.06 4.93 22.39
CA GLY A 208 -0.59 3.76 22.97
C GLY A 208 0.02 2.42 22.52
N HIS A 209 0.72 2.39 21.39
CA HIS A 209 1.40 1.21 20.86
C HIS A 209 2.85 1.04 21.34
N LEU A 210 3.40 2.00 22.11
CA LEU A 210 4.77 1.93 22.62
C LEU A 210 4.97 0.80 23.65
N ALA A 211 6.03 0.02 23.49
CA ALA A 211 6.46 -1.01 24.44
C ALA A 211 7.98 -1.01 24.64
N GLU A 212 8.44 -1.68 25.70
CA GLU A 212 9.87 -1.92 25.92
C GLU A 212 10.42 -2.98 24.96
N THR A 213 9.57 -3.87 24.44
CA THR A 213 9.91 -4.80 23.35
C THR A 213 9.88 -4.06 22.01
N PRO A 214 10.72 -4.44 21.03
CA PRO A 214 10.67 -3.88 19.70
C PRO A 214 9.29 -4.13 19.05
N ARG A 215 8.69 -3.06 18.51
CA ARG A 215 7.45 -3.11 17.73
C ARG A 215 7.62 -2.29 16.47
N VAL A 216 7.03 -2.75 15.37
CA VAL A 216 6.82 -1.97 14.14
C VAL A 216 5.33 -1.85 13.86
N PHE A 217 4.91 -0.71 13.31
CA PHE A 217 3.50 -0.41 13.15
C PHE A 217 3.26 0.41 11.87
N PRO A 218 2.26 0.04 11.05
CA PRO A 218 1.90 0.83 9.88
C PRO A 218 1.27 2.14 10.34
N LEU A 219 1.89 3.27 10.00
CA LEU A 219 1.28 4.59 10.11
C LEU A 219 0.18 4.77 9.06
N TYR A 220 0.46 4.33 7.83
CA TYR A 220 -0.48 4.35 6.72
C TYR A 220 -0.26 3.17 5.77
N GLY A 221 -1.34 2.69 5.16
CA GLY A 221 -1.33 1.52 4.30
C GLY A 221 -2.66 1.37 3.57
N SER A 222 -3.04 2.40 2.82
CA SER A 222 -4.30 2.43 2.08
C SER A 222 -4.17 3.34 0.85
N ASP A 223 -5.31 3.59 0.23
CA ASP A 223 -5.47 4.20 -1.08
C ASP A 223 -4.95 5.64 -1.07
N ALA A 224 -4.21 6.03 -2.10
CA ALA A 224 -3.69 7.39 -2.22
C ALA A 224 -4.75 8.37 -2.73
N GLU A 225 -5.76 7.87 -3.44
CA GLU A 225 -6.83 8.66 -4.08
C GLU A 225 -7.80 9.26 -3.07
N VAL A 226 -7.74 8.82 -1.82
CA VAL A 226 -8.52 9.47 -0.77
C VAL A 226 -8.02 10.90 -0.61
N PHE A 227 -6.72 11.17 -0.61
CA PHE A 227 -6.17 12.50 -0.30
C PHE A 227 -6.41 13.51 -1.43
N ASP A 228 -6.98 14.66 -1.10
CA ASP A 228 -7.30 15.79 -2.00
C ASP A 228 -8.16 15.44 -3.24
N PHE A 229 -8.70 14.22 -3.35
CA PHE A 229 -9.63 13.85 -4.43
C PHE A 229 -10.94 13.28 -3.88
N ARG A 230 -10.87 12.26 -3.00
CA ARG A 230 -12.01 11.48 -2.47
C ARG A 230 -12.81 10.82 -3.59
N PRO A 231 -12.61 9.52 -3.83
CA PRO A 231 -13.23 8.85 -4.98
C PRO A 231 -14.76 8.70 -4.86
N GLY A 232 -15.40 9.18 -3.79
CA GLY A 232 -16.85 9.19 -3.63
C GLY A 232 -17.41 7.85 -3.18
N ARG A 233 -16.71 7.16 -2.28
CA ARG A 233 -17.14 5.84 -1.78
C ARG A 233 -18.45 5.98 -1.03
N HIS A 234 -19.52 5.42 -1.59
CA HIS A 234 -20.81 5.20 -0.94
C HIS A 234 -21.42 6.42 -0.20
N HIS A 235 -21.15 7.65 -0.66
CA HIS A 235 -21.59 8.91 -0.03
C HIS A 235 -21.08 9.15 1.41
N THR A 236 -20.04 8.44 1.86
CA THR A 236 -19.50 8.55 3.23
C THR A 236 -18.25 9.42 3.34
N ASP A 237 -17.70 9.88 2.22
CA ASP A 237 -16.48 10.69 2.23
C ASP A 237 -16.76 12.09 2.81
N PRO A 238 -15.95 12.56 3.78
CA PRO A 238 -16.09 13.92 4.29
C PRO A 238 -15.77 14.94 3.18
N PRO A 239 -16.44 16.11 3.19
CA PRO A 239 -16.15 17.16 2.22
C PRO A 239 -14.69 17.63 2.34
N LEU A 240 -14.10 18.02 1.21
CA LEU A 240 -12.75 18.61 1.18
C LEU A 240 -12.77 19.93 1.99
N ALA A 241 -11.95 19.98 3.04
CA ALA A 241 -11.97 21.06 4.02
C ALA A 241 -10.97 22.18 3.69
N GLY A 242 -10.94 22.69 2.45
CA GLY A 242 -10.23 23.93 2.05
C GLY A 242 -8.70 23.99 2.17
N GLU A 243 -8.08 23.26 3.10
CA GLU A 243 -6.63 23.06 3.25
C GLU A 243 -6.19 21.85 2.41
N GLU A 244 -5.03 21.94 1.75
CA GLU A 244 -4.43 20.82 1.02
C GLU A 244 -3.98 19.73 1.99
N GLU A 245 -4.55 18.54 1.88
CA GLU A 245 -4.36 17.46 2.85
C GLU A 245 -2.92 16.94 2.88
N TRP A 246 -2.18 17.09 1.78
CA TRP A 246 -0.76 16.76 1.69
C TRP A 246 0.18 17.68 2.50
N VAL A 247 -0.33 18.80 3.03
CA VAL A 247 0.43 19.73 3.89
C VAL A 247 0.37 19.31 5.36
N ARG A 248 -0.65 18.55 5.76
CA ARG A 248 -0.85 18.06 7.13
C ARG A 248 0.00 16.83 7.44
#